data_AF-A0A5B9FIN1-F1
#
_entry.id   AF-A0A5B9FIN1-F1
#
_cell.length_a   1.000
_cell.length_b   1.000
_cell.length_c   1.000
_cell.angle_alpha   90.00
_cell.angle_beta   90.00
_cell.angle_gamma   90.00
#
_symmetry.space_group_name_H-M   'P 1'
#
loop_
_entity.id
_entity.type
_entity.pdbx_description
1 polymer ?
#
loop_
_entity_poly.entity_id
_entity_poly.type
_entity_poly.pdbx_seq_one_letter_code
_entity_poly.pdbx_strand_id
1 'polypeptide(L)'
;MTQTIDTLGKALRHNMLVVATCRECQNQGRFMAKDLATFYGHGRDPFSLKFRCTHCDARNCKVTIMDNPYDRTPETIVWRPVKVKL
;
A
#
# COMPACT_ATOMS: atom_id res chain seq x y z
N MET A 1 15.78 18.20 3.49
CA MET A 1 16.18 16.85 3.99
C MET A 1 15.13 15.86 3.52
N THR A 2 15.50 14.86 2.73
CA THR A 2 14.61 13.80 2.27
C THR A 2 14.26 12.93 3.49
N GLN A 3 13.09 13.12 4.08
CA GLN A 3 12.69 12.33 5.25
C GLN A 3 12.48 10.89 4.82
N THR A 4 13.12 9.95 5.54
CA THR A 4 12.93 8.52 5.31
C THR A 4 11.54 8.09 5.77
N ILE A 5 10.76 7.55 4.83
CA ILE A 5 9.42 6.99 5.09
C ILE A 5 9.58 5.52 5.50
N ASP A 6 9.81 5.30 6.79
CA ASP A 6 10.04 3.99 7.41
C ASP A 6 8.80 3.41 8.10
N THR A 7 7.70 4.17 8.18
CA THR A 7 6.47 3.80 8.89
C THR A 7 5.23 4.22 8.09
N LEU A 8 4.15 3.45 8.23
CA LEU A 8 2.84 3.79 7.67
C LEU A 8 2.33 5.15 8.18
N GLY A 9 2.64 5.52 9.41
CA GLY A 9 2.31 6.82 9.99
C GLY A 9 2.99 7.98 9.26
N LYS A 10 4.28 7.85 8.91
CA LYS A 10 4.98 8.86 8.09
C LYS A 10 4.39 8.91 6.68
N ALA A 11 4.18 7.76 6.04
CA ALA A 11 3.57 7.70 4.71
C ALA A 11 2.17 8.36 4.67
N LEU A 12 1.35 8.12 5.70
CA LEU A 12 0.02 8.74 5.87
C LEU A 12 0.09 10.27 5.92
N ARG A 13 1.08 10.85 6.63
CA ARG A 13 1.20 12.31 6.76
C ARG A 13 1.48 13.00 5.43
N HIS A 14 2.06 12.27 4.48
CA HIS A 14 2.35 12.73 3.14
C HIS A 14 1.33 12.26 2.09
N ASN A 15 0.18 11.74 2.54
CA ASN A 15 -0.89 11.23 1.66
C ASN A 15 -0.39 10.18 0.64
N MET A 16 0.62 9.36 0.99
CA MET A 16 1.28 8.45 0.06
C MET A 16 0.49 7.16 -0.21
N LEU A 17 0.83 6.53 -1.34
CA LEU A 17 0.35 5.20 -1.71
C LEU A 17 1.41 4.14 -1.38
N VAL A 18 0.94 3.00 -0.85
CA VAL A 18 1.71 1.76 -0.79
C VAL A 18 1.30 0.90 -1.98
N VAL A 19 2.27 0.57 -2.82
CA VAL A 19 2.07 -0.23 -4.04
C VAL A 19 2.68 -1.61 -3.83
N ALA A 20 1.86 -2.64 -3.99
CA ALA A 20 2.29 -4.03 -3.97
C ALA A 20 2.29 -4.58 -5.40
N THR A 21 3.47 -4.90 -5.92
CA THR A 21 3.63 -5.48 -7.25
C THR A 21 3.94 -6.96 -7.12
N CYS A 22 3.07 -7.81 -7.66
CA CYS A 22 3.34 -9.24 -7.73
C CYS A 22 4.53 -9.51 -8.64
N ARG A 23 5.52 -10.28 -8.18
CA ARG A 23 6.70 -10.59 -8.99
C ARG A 23 6.42 -11.63 -10.08
N GLU A 24 5.40 -12.47 -9.89
CA GLU A 24 5.07 -13.56 -10.83
C GLU A 24 4.27 -13.04 -12.04
N CYS A 25 3.21 -12.26 -11.81
CA CYS A 25 2.31 -11.81 -12.88
C CYS A 25 2.34 -10.29 -13.13
N GLN A 26 3.20 -9.55 -12.42
CA GLN A 26 3.36 -8.09 -12.52
C GLN A 26 2.11 -7.27 -12.18
N ASN A 27 1.04 -7.91 -11.69
CA ASN A 27 -0.16 -7.19 -11.26
C ASN A 27 0.15 -6.28 -10.06
N GLN A 28 -0.42 -5.07 -10.07
CA GLN A 28 -0.20 -4.05 -9.05
C GLN A 28 -1.47 -3.78 -8.25
N GLY A 29 -1.36 -3.86 -6.92
CA GLY A 29 -2.34 -3.33 -5.99
C GLY A 29 -1.86 -2.00 -5.41
N ARG A 30 -2.72 -0.98 -5.39
CA ARG A 30 -2.44 0.33 -4.78
C ARG A 30 -3.36 0.55 -3.59
N PHE A 31 -2.75 0.96 -2.48
CA PHE A 31 -3.43 1.14 -1.20
C PHE A 31 -3.05 2.49 -0.61
N MET A 32 -4.02 3.21 -0.04
CA MET A 32 -3.71 4.42 0.73
C MET A 32 -2.95 4.03 1.99
N ALA A 33 -1.87 4.76 2.30
CA ALA A 33 -1.13 4.56 3.55
C ALA A 33 -2.05 4.72 4.77
N LYS A 34 -3.08 5.58 4.69
CA LYS A 34 -4.10 5.75 5.73
C LYS A 34 -4.89 4.48 6.01
N ASP A 35 -5.32 3.76 4.98
CA ASP A 35 -6.12 2.56 5.14
C ASP A 35 -5.28 1.44 5.76
N LEU A 36 -4.03 1.30 5.32
CA LEU A 36 -3.09 0.33 5.88
C LEU A 36 -2.69 0.68 7.32
N ALA A 37 -2.46 1.96 7.64
CA ALA A 37 -2.14 2.39 9.00
C ALA A 37 -3.29 2.11 9.97
N THR A 38 -4.54 2.28 9.51
CA THR A 38 -5.74 1.98 10.29
C THR A 38 -5.85 0.48 10.59
N PHE A 39 -5.45 -0.37 9.64
CA PHE A 39 -5.55 -1.83 9.80
C PHE A 39 -4.36 -2.46 10.54
N TYR A 40 -3.13 -2.06 10.20
CA TYR A 40 -1.88 -2.66 10.70
C TYR A 40 -1.19 -1.84 11.80
N GLY A 41 -1.66 -0.62 12.07
CA GLY A 41 -1.06 0.31 13.02
C GLY A 41 -0.08 1.30 12.39
N HIS A 42 -0.02 2.51 12.94
CA HIS A 42 0.80 3.61 12.41
C HIS A 42 2.31 3.38 12.49
N GLY A 43 2.79 2.64 13.50
CA GLY A 43 4.22 2.35 13.70
C GLY A 43 4.76 1.22 12.80
N ARG A 44 3.92 0.62 11.95
CA ARG A 44 4.31 -0.52 11.12
C ARG A 44 5.17 -0.07 9.95
N ASP A 45 6.24 -0.83 9.66
CA ASP A 45 7.04 -0.68 8.44
C ASP A 45 6.22 -1.10 7.19
N PRO A 46 5.99 -0.21 6.21
CA PRO A 46 5.27 -0.52 4.98
C PRO A 46 5.89 -1.67 4.19
N PHE A 47 7.22 -1.80 4.18
CA PHE A 47 7.93 -2.82 3.40
C PHE A 47 7.85 -4.21 4.02
N SER A 48 7.48 -4.30 5.31
CA SER A 48 7.26 -5.56 6.02
C SER A 48 5.90 -6.22 5.73
N LEU A 49 4.98 -5.50 5.07
CA LEU A 49 3.62 -5.95 4.81
C LEU A 49 3.59 -7.14 3.84
N LYS A 50 2.66 -8.07 4.07
CA LYS A 50 2.48 -9.27 3.24
C LYS A 50 1.23 -9.12 2.39
N PHE A 51 1.40 -9.25 1.08
CA PHE A 51 0.33 -9.19 0.10
C PHE A 51 0.19 -10.54 -0.61
N ARG A 52 -1.05 -10.85 -1.00
CA ARG A 52 -1.40 -12.00 -1.85
C ARG A 52 -1.98 -11.46 -3.15
N CYS A 53 -1.44 -11.88 -4.28
CA CYS A 53 -1.96 -11.47 -5.58
C CYS A 53 -3.32 -12.15 -5.83
N THR A 54 -4.33 -11.38 -6.22
CA THR A 54 -5.66 -11.91 -6.56
C THR A 54 -5.69 -12.65 -7.90
N HIS A 55 -4.74 -12.38 -8.79
CA HIS A 55 -4.72 -12.99 -10.13
C HIS A 55 -4.04 -14.36 -10.19
N CYS A 56 -2.92 -14.53 -9.47
CA CYS A 56 -2.12 -15.77 -9.53
C CYS A 56 -1.87 -16.40 -8.16
N ASP A 57 -2.47 -15.88 -7.10
CA ASP A 57 -2.35 -16.36 -5.72
C ASP A 57 -0.98 -16.26 -5.05
N ALA A 58 0.05 -15.83 -5.79
CA ALA A 58 1.40 -15.69 -5.28
C ALA A 58 1.49 -14.67 -4.13
N ARG A 59 2.33 -14.98 -3.14
CA ARG A 59 2.66 -14.10 -2.00
C ARG A 59 3.98 -13.35 -2.18
N ASN A 60 4.63 -13.55 -3.33
CA ASN A 60 5.89 -12.91 -3.69
C ASN A 60 5.63 -11.52 -4.28
N CYS A 61 5.33 -10.55 -3.42
CA CYS A 61 5.05 -9.16 -3.82
C CYS A 61 6.17 -8.22 -3.38
N LYS A 62 6.65 -7.37 -4.30
CA LYS A 62 7.52 -6.24 -3.99
C LYS A 62 6.64 -5.09 -3.50
N VAL A 63 7.02 -4.49 -2.37
CA VAL A 63 6.36 -3.29 -1.85
C VAL A 63 7.19 -2.06 -2.19
N THR A 64 6.52 -1.01 -2.66
CA THR A 64 7.10 0.31 -2.90
C THR A 64 6.16 1.39 -2.36
N ILE A 65 6.72 2.55 -2.03
CA ILE A 65 5.96 3.73 -1.64
C ILE A 65 6.07 4.73 -2.78
N MET A 66 4.96 5.38 -3.10
CA MET A 66 4.91 6.41 -4.13
C MET A 66 4.11 7.59 -3.59
N ASP A 67 4.50 8.79 -4.01
CA ASP A 67 3.63 9.96 -3.86
C ASP A 67 2.30 9.67 -4.54
N ASN A 68 1.21 10.15 -3.94
CA ASN A 68 -0.10 10.02 -4.56
C ASN A 68 -0.18 10.98 -5.77
N PRO A 69 -0.18 10.47 -7.00
CA PRO A 69 -0.21 11.33 -8.19
C PRO A 69 -1.56 12.06 -8.32
N TYR A 70 -2.56 11.69 -7.53
CA TYR A 70 -3.93 12.22 -7.56
C TYR A 70 -4.20 13.29 -6.50
N ASP A 71 -3.17 13.83 -5.84
CA ASP A 71 -3.32 15.05 -5.02
C ASP A 71 -3.87 16.25 -5.84
N ARG A 72 -3.99 16.11 -7.18
CA ARG A 72 -4.60 17.07 -8.11
C ARG A 72 -5.60 16.48 -9.13
N THR A 73 -6.10 15.23 -8.97
CA THR A 73 -7.08 14.49 -9.84
C THR A 73 -6.65 14.17 -11.31
N PRO A 74 -7.12 13.09 -12.00
CA PRO A 74 -8.39 12.34 -11.86
C PRO A 74 -8.33 10.79 -11.72
N GLU A 75 -9.50 10.22 -11.37
CA GLU A 75 -9.94 8.83 -11.07
C GLU A 75 -8.95 7.64 -11.17
N THR A 76 -8.82 6.91 -10.05
CA THR A 76 -8.13 5.60 -9.98
C THR A 76 -8.81 4.67 -8.99
N ILE A 77 -8.85 3.39 -9.36
CA ILE A 77 -9.35 2.32 -8.50
C ILE A 77 -8.32 2.07 -7.38
N VAL A 78 -8.69 2.47 -6.15
CA VAL A 78 -7.95 2.17 -4.93
C VAL A 78 -8.63 1.02 -4.22
N TRP A 79 -7.87 -0.02 -3.86
CA TRP A 79 -8.40 -1.16 -3.12
C TRP A 79 -8.44 -0.84 -1.63
N ARG A 80 -9.62 -1.00 -1.02
CA ARG A 80 -9.79 -0.87 0.44
C ARG A 80 -9.82 -2.26 1.10
N PRO A 81 -8.95 -2.54 2.08
CA PRO A 81 -9.04 -3.78 2.85
C PRO A 81 -10.33 -3.79 3.69
N VAL A 82 -11.04 -4.91 3.69
CA VAL A 82 -12.25 -5.14 4.49
C VAL A 82 -12.09 -6.41 5.31
N LYS A 83 -12.49 -6.36 6.58
CA LYS A 83 -12.51 -7.52 7.47
C LYS A 83 -13.82 -8.29 7.27
N VAL A 84 -13.73 -9.48 6.71
CA VAL A 84 -14.88 -10.39 6.59
C VAL A 84 -14.94 -11.25 7.86
N LYS A 85 -16.08 -11.24 8.55
CA LYS A 85 -16.38 -12.23 9.58
C LYS A 85 -17.04 -13.42 8.88
N LEU A 86 -16.42 -14.60 8.99
CA LEU A 86 -17.02 -15.88 8.62
C LEU A 86 -17.84 -16.41 9.80
#